data_AF-A0A820QEC0-F1
#
_entry.id   AF-A0A820QEC0-F1
#
_cell.length_a   1.000
_cell.length_b   1.000
_cell.length_c   1.000
_cell.angle_alpha   90.00
_cell.angle_beta   90.00
_cell.angle_gamma   90.00
#
_symmetry.space_group_name_H-M   'P 1'
#
loop_
_entity.id
_entity.type
_entity.pdbx_description
1 polymer ?
#
loop_
_entity_poly.entity_id
_entity_poly.type
_entity_poly.pdbx_seq_one_letter_code
_entity_poly.pdbx_strand_id
1 'polypeptide(L)'
;ICQLKMRCQIRNEKSKQELFNSFQTQFWLKEHQWFIRYHYNTDDNSNMICLYTLPYHFSYLDIQFPLLYKSTCSNNDDYSSYDYVQHLFYRPSLVEKNFLSNFQFLNINNLTINLPINDHLLTIVRKLDRLNLLEISRPNNMSDVDAQTQLQDLLDHIPHLY
;
A
#
# COMPACT_ATOMS: atom_id res chain seq x y z
N ILE A 1 23.93 -1.02 3.68
CA ILE A 1 23.18 0.25 3.76
C ILE A 1 22.21 0.12 4.92
N CYS A 2 22.17 1.09 5.84
CA CYS A 2 21.19 1.08 6.94
C CYS A 2 19.82 1.46 6.40
N GLN A 3 18.78 0.70 6.75
CA GLN A 3 17.40 1.01 6.38
C GLN A 3 16.60 1.33 7.64
N LEU A 4 15.94 2.49 7.66
CA LEU A 4 15.01 2.85 8.72
C LEU A 4 13.60 2.44 8.29
N LYS A 5 12.85 1.85 9.22
CA LYS A 5 11.39 1.70 9.14
C LYS A 5 10.80 1.96 10.51
N MET A 6 9.79 2.81 10.57
CA MET A 6 9.10 3.19 11.79
C MET A 6 7.60 3.16 11.56
N ARG A 7 6.83 2.66 12.52
CA ARG A 7 5.38 2.79 12.58
C ARG A 7 5.02 3.59 13.81
N CYS A 8 4.24 4.65 13.66
CA CYS A 8 3.84 5.50 14.76
C CYS A 8 2.41 6.01 14.56
N GLN A 9 1.74 6.34 15.65
CA GLN A 9 0.38 6.87 15.64
C GLN A 9 0.42 8.39 15.81
N ILE A 10 -0.05 9.16 14.84
CA ILE A 10 -0.06 10.63 14.90
C ILE A 10 -1.41 11.17 14.44
N ARG A 11 -2.19 11.69 15.40
CA ARG A 11 -3.58 12.10 15.17
C ARG A 11 -3.76 13.47 14.56
N ASN A 12 -2.80 14.37 14.73
CA ASN A 12 -2.93 15.75 14.27
C ASN A 12 -1.98 16.03 13.09
N GLU A 13 -2.44 16.76 12.08
CA GLU A 13 -1.67 17.05 10.87
C GLU A 13 -0.41 17.87 11.13
N LYS A 14 -0.42 18.75 12.15
CA LYS A 14 0.74 19.56 12.52
C LYS A 14 1.92 18.68 12.92
N SER A 15 1.71 17.70 13.78
CA SER A 15 2.72 16.74 14.23
C SER A 15 3.16 15.80 13.10
N LYS A 16 2.27 15.47 12.14
CA LYS A 16 2.69 14.73 10.93
C LYS A 16 3.67 15.57 10.11
N GLN A 17 3.37 16.85 9.94
CA GLN A 17 4.22 17.77 9.21
C GLN A 17 5.54 18.06 9.94
N GLU A 18 5.51 18.23 11.26
CA GLU A 18 6.71 18.39 12.09
C GLU A 18 7.63 17.15 12.00
N LEU A 19 7.05 15.94 12.09
CA LEU A 19 7.81 14.71 11.89
C LEU A 19 8.48 14.70 10.52
N PHE A 20 7.74 14.97 9.45
CA PHE A 20 8.28 15.00 8.09
C PHE A 20 9.41 16.03 7.93
N ASN A 21 9.18 17.26 8.43
CA ASN A 21 10.15 18.35 8.36
C ASN A 21 11.45 18.03 9.11
N SER A 22 11.39 17.22 10.17
CA SER A 22 12.60 16.82 10.92
C SER A 22 13.60 16.01 10.09
N PHE A 23 13.15 15.41 8.98
CA PHE A 23 14.01 14.70 8.01
C PHE A 23 14.40 15.56 6.79
N GLN A 24 14.06 16.85 6.76
CA GLN A 24 14.40 17.76 5.65
C GLN A 24 15.63 18.64 5.92
N THR A 25 16.50 18.23 6.84
CA THR A 25 17.73 18.97 7.16
C THR A 25 18.84 18.70 6.14
N GLN A 26 19.87 19.55 6.10
CA GLN A 26 21.03 19.33 5.24
C GLN A 26 21.76 18.02 5.57
N PHE A 27 21.83 17.66 6.85
CA PHE A 27 22.35 16.38 7.33
C PHE A 27 21.69 15.21 6.59
N TRP A 28 20.35 15.10 6.62
CA TRP A 28 19.66 13.99 5.97
C TRP A 28 19.74 14.05 4.45
N LEU A 29 19.45 15.21 3.85
CA LEU A 29 19.23 15.31 2.41
C LEU A 29 20.53 15.45 1.59
N LYS A 30 21.53 16.18 2.11
CA LYS A 30 22.76 16.49 1.37
C LYS A 30 23.93 15.62 1.80
N GLU A 31 24.18 15.51 3.09
CA GLU A 31 25.34 14.79 3.62
C GLU A 31 25.13 13.27 3.53
N HIS A 32 23.94 12.81 3.89
CA HIS A 32 23.62 11.38 3.93
C HIS A 32 22.79 10.88 2.74
N GLN A 33 22.18 11.78 1.96
CA GLN A 33 21.22 11.44 0.89
C GLN A 33 20.16 10.42 1.33
N TRP A 34 19.74 10.53 2.59
CA TRP A 34 18.85 9.58 3.22
C TRP A 34 17.42 10.11 3.15
N PHE A 35 16.78 9.82 2.02
CA PHE A 35 15.41 10.25 1.78
C PHE A 35 14.43 9.36 2.55
N ILE A 36 13.36 9.97 3.03
CA ILE A 36 12.27 9.23 3.67
C ILE A 36 11.01 9.30 2.83
N ARG A 37 10.17 8.29 2.99
CA ARG A 37 8.78 8.32 2.61
C ARG A 37 7.95 7.93 3.82
N TYR A 38 6.82 8.58 4.01
CA TYR A 38 5.83 8.07 4.93
C TYR A 38 4.49 7.87 4.24
N HIS A 39 3.80 6.81 4.64
CA HIS A 39 2.47 6.44 4.19
C HIS A 39 1.47 6.66 5.32
N TYR A 40 0.26 7.05 4.97
CA TYR A 40 -0.87 7.10 5.88
C TYR A 40 -2.17 6.85 5.13
N ASN A 41 -3.13 6.27 5.83
CA ASN A 41 -4.47 6.03 5.31
C ASN A 41 -5.40 7.14 5.82
N THR A 42 -6.26 7.68 4.96
CA THR A 42 -7.21 8.75 5.32
C THR A 42 -8.49 8.26 5.97
N ASP A 43 -8.82 7.01 5.74
CA ASP A 43 -10.08 6.39 6.15
C ASP A 43 -9.88 5.49 7.38
N ASP A 44 -8.61 5.27 7.79
CA ASP A 44 -8.26 4.58 9.02
C ASP A 44 -8.16 5.55 10.20
N ASN A 45 -9.12 5.44 11.12
CA ASN A 45 -9.12 6.15 12.40
C ASN A 45 -7.89 5.82 13.27
N SER A 46 -7.12 4.78 12.93
CA SER A 46 -5.89 4.44 13.63
C SER A 46 -4.88 5.58 13.59
N ASN A 47 -4.92 6.48 12.59
CA ASN A 47 -3.90 7.52 12.42
C ASN A 47 -2.46 6.98 12.37
N MET A 48 -2.31 5.73 11.93
CA MET A 48 -1.02 5.08 11.81
C MET A 48 -0.26 5.61 10.59
N ILE A 49 0.99 5.94 10.82
CA ILE A 49 1.96 6.37 9.83
C ILE A 49 3.05 5.32 9.76
N CYS A 50 3.39 4.91 8.53
CA CYS A 50 4.56 4.08 8.27
C CYS A 50 5.61 4.91 7.55
N LEU A 51 6.71 5.21 8.22
CA LEU A 51 7.86 5.97 7.69
C LEU A 51 9.01 5.03 7.40
N TYR A 52 9.72 5.23 6.29
CA TYR A 52 10.88 4.42 5.93
C TYR A 52 11.83 5.16 4.98
N THR A 53 13.08 4.71 4.89
CA THR A 53 14.10 5.31 4.02
C THR A 53 14.07 4.75 2.61
N LEU A 54 14.33 5.56 1.59
CA LEU A 54 14.32 5.14 0.18
C LEU A 54 15.72 4.78 -0.35
N PRO A 55 15.83 3.78 -1.26
CA PRO A 55 14.80 2.78 -1.54
C PRO A 55 14.63 1.82 -0.33
N TYR A 56 13.39 1.40 -0.08
CA TYR A 56 13.11 0.34 0.88
C TYR A 56 12.55 -0.86 0.14
N HIS A 57 13.15 -2.03 0.35
CA HIS A 57 12.72 -3.25 -0.30
C HIS A 57 11.71 -3.96 0.61
N PHE A 58 10.42 -3.80 0.30
CA PHE A 58 9.36 -4.54 0.98
C PHE A 58 9.22 -5.91 0.34
N SER A 59 9.50 -7.00 1.05
CA SER A 59 9.07 -8.34 0.60
C SER A 59 7.58 -8.57 0.85
N TYR A 60 7.11 -8.05 1.99
CA TYR A 60 5.73 -8.06 2.43
C TYR A 60 5.23 -6.63 2.64
N LEU A 61 4.08 -6.32 2.05
CA LEU A 61 3.46 -5.02 2.12
C LEU A 61 1.99 -5.14 2.51
N ASP A 62 1.65 -4.60 3.67
CA ASP A 62 0.27 -4.51 4.15
C ASP A 62 -0.21 -3.07 4.06
N ILE A 63 -1.13 -2.82 3.14
CA ILE A 63 -1.66 -1.50 2.85
C ILE A 63 -3.18 -1.54 2.89
N GLN A 64 -3.73 -0.57 3.61
CA GLN A 64 -5.11 -0.16 3.47
C GLN A 64 -5.19 0.99 2.48
N PHE A 65 -6.07 0.87 1.50
CA PHE A 65 -6.38 1.93 0.54
C PHE A 65 -7.57 2.76 1.04
N PRO A 66 -7.70 4.04 0.65
CA PRO A 66 -6.73 4.80 -0.12
C PRO A 66 -5.49 5.16 0.70
N LEU A 67 -4.34 5.04 0.05
CA LEU A 67 -3.04 5.31 0.65
C LEU A 67 -2.51 6.65 0.14
N LEU A 68 -2.21 7.56 1.05
CA LEU A 68 -1.48 8.79 0.74
C LEU A 68 -0.04 8.65 1.19
N TYR A 69 0.85 9.37 0.51
CA TYR A 69 2.25 9.43 0.88
C TYR A 69 2.84 10.83 0.69
N LYS A 70 3.93 11.09 1.41
CA LYS A 70 4.85 12.19 1.12
C LYS A 70 6.28 11.67 1.17
N SER A 71 7.15 12.23 0.33
CA SER A 71 8.57 11.90 0.32
C SER A 71 9.44 13.15 0.34
N THR A 72 10.61 13.04 0.97
CA THR A 72 11.65 14.06 0.89
C THR A 72 12.54 13.92 -0.37
N CYS A 73 12.36 12.84 -1.14
CA CYS A 73 13.00 12.70 -2.45
C CYS A 73 12.22 13.52 -3.49
N SER A 74 12.91 14.35 -4.26
CA SER A 74 12.32 15.16 -5.33
C SER A 74 12.04 14.37 -6.61
N ASN A 75 12.72 13.23 -6.79
CA ASN A 75 12.51 12.35 -7.93
C ASN A 75 11.39 11.37 -7.57
N ASN A 76 10.32 11.37 -8.36
CA ASN A 76 9.22 10.40 -8.30
C ASN A 76 9.69 8.99 -8.75
N ASP A 77 10.93 8.57 -8.46
CA ASP A 77 11.42 7.20 -8.69
C ASP A 77 10.84 6.24 -7.64
N ASP A 78 9.53 6.38 -7.42
CA ASP A 78 8.65 5.58 -6.57
C ASP A 78 8.66 4.11 -6.94
N TYR A 79 8.95 3.80 -8.22
CA TYR A 79 8.78 2.49 -8.82
C TYR A 79 9.67 1.41 -8.18
N SER A 80 10.92 1.72 -7.85
CA SER A 80 11.87 0.70 -7.39
C SER A 80 11.54 0.07 -6.03
N SER A 81 10.84 0.78 -5.14
CA SER A 81 10.56 0.26 -3.79
C SER A 81 9.49 -0.83 -3.80
N TYR A 82 8.58 -0.79 -4.77
CA TYR A 82 7.47 -1.74 -4.88
C TYR A 82 7.79 -2.92 -5.79
N ASP A 83 8.83 -2.83 -6.61
CA ASP A 83 9.33 -3.93 -7.44
C ASP A 83 9.75 -5.14 -6.60
N TYR A 84 10.13 -4.96 -5.34
CA TYR A 84 10.52 -6.09 -4.48
C TYR A 84 9.34 -6.72 -3.73
N VAL A 85 8.13 -6.15 -3.85
CA VAL A 85 6.94 -6.68 -3.18
C VAL A 85 6.56 -7.99 -3.84
N GLN A 86 6.56 -9.04 -3.03
CA GLN A 86 6.12 -10.37 -3.44
C GLN A 86 4.75 -10.66 -2.82
N HIS A 87 4.55 -10.23 -1.58
CA HIS A 87 3.31 -10.46 -0.84
C HIS A 87 2.59 -9.11 -0.60
N LEU A 88 1.38 -8.97 -1.14
CA LEU A 88 0.54 -7.80 -0.93
C LEU A 88 -0.68 -8.20 -0.09
N PHE A 89 -0.85 -7.56 1.07
CA PHE A 89 -2.09 -7.60 1.83
C PHE A 89 -2.90 -6.35 1.51
N TYR A 90 -3.98 -6.53 0.75
CA TYR A 90 -4.86 -5.47 0.27
C TYR A 90 -6.08 -5.32 1.19
N ARG A 91 -6.21 -4.14 1.79
CA ARG A 91 -7.43 -3.76 2.52
C ARG A 91 -8.16 -2.63 1.80
N PRO A 92 -9.40 -2.85 1.35
CA PRO A 92 -10.22 -1.79 0.76
C PRO A 92 -10.59 -0.76 1.83
N SER A 93 -10.79 0.49 1.42
CA SER A 93 -11.59 1.42 2.22
C SER A 93 -13.07 1.11 2.02
N LEU A 94 -13.85 1.31 3.08
CA LEU A 94 -15.31 1.31 3.03
C LEU A 94 -15.88 2.62 2.46
N VAL A 95 -15.04 3.63 2.25
CA VAL A 95 -15.42 4.91 1.67
C VAL A 95 -15.04 4.89 0.19
N GLU A 96 -16.06 4.85 -0.67
CA GLU A 96 -15.88 4.98 -2.13
C GLU A 96 -15.32 6.36 -2.45
N LYS A 97 -14.02 6.41 -2.70
CA LYS A 97 -13.35 7.55 -3.29
C LYS A 97 -12.50 7.04 -4.44
N ASN A 98 -12.68 7.65 -5.61
CA ASN A 98 -11.89 7.36 -6.79
C ASN A 98 -10.45 7.84 -6.58
N PHE A 99 -9.63 6.99 -5.97
CA PHE A 99 -8.20 7.22 -5.87
C PHE A 99 -7.48 6.38 -6.91
N LEU A 100 -6.89 7.07 -7.89
CA LEU A 100 -5.88 6.49 -8.75
C LEU A 100 -4.57 6.50 -7.98
N SER A 101 -4.22 5.36 -7.38
CA SER A 101 -2.85 5.18 -6.90
C SER A 101 -1.98 4.76 -8.08
N ASN A 102 -0.85 5.43 -8.26
CA ASN A 102 0.11 5.08 -9.33
C ASN A 102 1.05 3.94 -8.90
N PHE A 103 0.69 3.16 -7.87
CA PHE A 103 1.51 2.06 -7.41
C PHE A 103 1.51 0.96 -8.47
N GLN A 104 2.71 0.54 -8.87
CA GLN A 104 2.92 -0.61 -9.73
C GLN A 104 3.57 -1.70 -8.89
N PHE A 105 2.94 -2.86 -8.85
CA PHE A 105 3.46 -4.03 -8.16
C PHE A 105 3.78 -5.10 -9.20
N LEU A 106 5.02 -5.10 -9.69
CA LEU A 106 5.41 -5.93 -10.84
C LEU A 106 5.71 -7.40 -10.47
N ASN A 107 5.93 -7.69 -9.19
CA ASN A 107 6.45 -8.97 -8.73
C ASN A 107 5.58 -9.66 -7.67
N ILE A 108 4.31 -9.27 -7.52
CA ILE A 108 3.39 -9.94 -6.61
C ILE A 108 3.19 -11.38 -7.07
N ASN A 109 3.45 -12.31 -6.17
CA ASN A 109 3.10 -13.72 -6.32
C ASN A 109 2.05 -14.18 -5.31
N ASN A 110 1.89 -13.45 -4.20
CA ASN A 110 0.91 -13.76 -3.17
C ASN A 110 0.06 -12.51 -2.87
N LEU A 111 -1.25 -12.63 -3.02
CA LEU A 111 -2.20 -11.56 -2.76
C LEU A 111 -3.21 -12.01 -1.71
N THR A 112 -3.24 -11.31 -0.58
CA THR A 112 -4.28 -11.47 0.44
C THR A 112 -5.24 -10.29 0.36
N ILE A 113 -6.54 -10.54 0.25
CA ILE A 113 -7.59 -9.51 0.13
C ILE A 113 -8.59 -9.66 1.26
N ASN A 114 -9.01 -8.53 1.82
CA ASN A 114 -10.23 -8.47 2.64
C ASN A 114 -11.37 -7.95 1.77
N LEU A 115 -12.50 -8.67 1.73
CA LEU A 115 -13.72 -8.18 1.07
C LEU A 115 -14.27 -6.93 1.81
N PRO A 116 -14.93 -5.99 1.11
CA PRO A 116 -15.34 -6.05 -0.30
C PRO A 116 -14.25 -5.68 -1.32
N ILE A 117 -14.33 -6.25 -2.53
CA ILE A 117 -13.51 -5.81 -3.67
C ILE A 117 -14.03 -4.46 -4.18
N ASN A 118 -13.11 -3.62 -4.65
CA ASN A 118 -13.41 -2.35 -5.29
C ASN A 118 -12.67 -2.21 -6.61
N ASP A 119 -13.06 -1.24 -7.43
CA ASP A 119 -12.46 -1.01 -8.75
C ASP A 119 -10.95 -0.81 -8.69
N HIS A 120 -10.44 -0.18 -7.62
CA HIS A 120 -9.01 0.02 -7.43
C HIS A 120 -8.26 -1.32 -7.34
N LEU A 121 -8.78 -2.29 -6.58
CA LEU A 121 -8.21 -3.64 -6.55
C LEU A 121 -8.24 -4.27 -7.95
N LEU A 122 -9.36 -4.14 -8.68
CA LEU A 122 -9.48 -4.65 -10.05
C LEU A 122 -8.41 -4.08 -10.98
N THR A 123 -8.04 -2.79 -10.84
CA THR A 123 -6.94 -2.20 -11.62
C THR A 123 -5.55 -2.75 -11.28
N ILE A 124 -5.35 -3.23 -10.05
CA ILE A 124 -4.09 -3.86 -9.62
C ILE A 124 -4.04 -5.30 -10.14
N VAL A 125 -5.08 -6.10 -9.87
CA VAL A 125 -5.07 -7.54 -10.15
C VAL A 125 -4.96 -7.87 -11.64
N ARG A 126 -5.50 -7.02 -12.52
CA ARG A 126 -5.35 -7.15 -13.99
C ARG A 126 -3.91 -7.11 -14.48
N LYS A 127 -2.95 -6.72 -13.63
CA LYS A 127 -1.52 -6.63 -13.96
C LYS A 127 -0.68 -7.68 -13.22
N LEU A 128 -1.30 -8.56 -12.45
CA LEU A 128 -0.61 -9.53 -11.60
C LEU A 128 -0.39 -10.86 -12.34
N ASP A 129 0.37 -10.82 -13.42
CA ASP A 129 0.64 -11.99 -14.27
C ASP A 129 1.46 -13.10 -13.57
N ARG A 130 1.99 -12.80 -12.38
CA ARG A 130 2.85 -13.70 -11.57
C ARG A 130 2.14 -14.23 -10.33
N LEU A 131 0.84 -13.99 -10.19
CA LEU A 131 0.08 -14.39 -9.02
C LEU A 131 -0.02 -15.92 -8.94
N ASN A 132 0.50 -16.50 -7.87
CA ASN A 132 0.48 -17.93 -7.58
C ASN A 132 -0.48 -18.28 -6.43
N LEU A 133 -0.68 -17.36 -5.49
CA LEU A 133 -1.55 -17.55 -4.33
C LEU A 133 -2.49 -16.37 -4.17
N LEU A 134 -3.77 -16.69 -4.04
CA LEU A 134 -4.83 -15.74 -3.72
C LEU A 134 -5.50 -16.17 -2.42
N GLU A 135 -5.36 -15.36 -1.37
CA GLU A 135 -6.05 -15.54 -0.10
C GLU A 135 -7.14 -14.49 0.03
N ILE A 136 -8.34 -14.91 0.42
CA ILE A 136 -9.48 -13.99 0.55
C ILE A 136 -10.09 -14.18 1.93
N SER A 137 -10.22 -13.08 2.66
CA SER A 137 -10.90 -13.05 3.94
C SER A 137 -12.25 -12.35 3.80
N ARG A 138 -13.28 -12.98 4.37
CA ARG A 138 -14.64 -12.47 4.39
C ARG A 138 -14.94 -11.84 5.75
N PRO A 139 -15.46 -10.60 5.81
CA PRO A 139 -15.99 -10.01 7.03
C PRO A 139 -17.16 -10.82 7.60
N ASN A 140 -17.29 -10.89 8.93
CA ASN A 140 -18.36 -11.64 9.60
C ASN A 140 -19.78 -11.14 9.26
N ASN A 141 -19.91 -9.88 8.83
CA ASN A 141 -21.19 -9.24 8.51
C ASN A 141 -21.57 -9.30 7.02
N MET A 142 -20.77 -9.95 6.18
CA MET A 142 -21.07 -10.11 4.75
C MET A 142 -21.83 -11.42 4.51
N SER A 143 -22.88 -11.36 3.68
CA SER A 143 -23.66 -12.56 3.33
C SER A 143 -22.85 -13.53 2.45
N ASP A 144 -23.22 -14.82 2.49
CA ASP A 144 -22.58 -15.84 1.64
C ASP A 144 -22.74 -15.50 0.15
N VAL A 145 -23.91 -14.99 -0.24
CA VAL A 145 -24.25 -14.64 -1.63
C VAL A 145 -23.40 -13.46 -2.12
N ASP A 146 -23.27 -12.41 -1.29
CA ASP A 146 -22.44 -11.25 -1.65
C ASP A 146 -20.98 -11.64 -1.78
N ALA A 147 -20.48 -12.46 -0.86
CA ALA A 147 -19.10 -12.93 -0.88
C ALA A 147 -18.80 -13.79 -2.12
N GLN A 148 -19.71 -14.68 -2.49
CA GLN A 148 -19.59 -15.48 -3.72
C GLN A 148 -19.62 -14.62 -4.98
N THR A 149 -20.51 -13.62 -5.03
CA THR A 149 -20.63 -12.70 -6.17
C THR A 149 -19.34 -11.92 -6.37
N GLN A 150 -18.79 -11.38 -5.28
CA GLN A 150 -17.53 -10.64 -5.33
C GLN A 150 -16.32 -11.52 -5.64
N LEU A 151 -16.29 -12.75 -5.13
CA LEU A 151 -15.27 -13.73 -5.50
C LEU A 151 -15.30 -14.02 -7.01
N GLN A 152 -16.48 -14.25 -7.57
CA GLN A 152 -16.62 -14.52 -9.01
C GLN A 152 -16.14 -13.32 -9.83
N ASP A 153 -16.55 -12.10 -9.47
CA ASP A 153 -16.09 -10.88 -10.14
C ASP A 153 -14.56 -10.73 -10.09
N LEU A 154 -13.91 -11.08 -8.98
CA LEU A 154 -12.46 -11.09 -8.90
C LEU A 154 -11.82 -12.12 -9.85
N LEU A 155 -12.32 -13.35 -9.83
CA LEU A 155 -11.75 -14.45 -10.63
C LEU A 155 -11.91 -14.18 -12.13
N ASP A 156 -13.01 -13.56 -12.55
CA ASP A 156 -13.23 -13.13 -13.94
C ASP A 156 -12.17 -12.12 -14.41
N HIS A 157 -11.51 -11.41 -13.48
CA HIS A 157 -10.45 -10.45 -13.75
C HIS A 157 -9.02 -11.01 -13.58
N ILE A 158 -8.87 -12.27 -13.17
CA ILE A 158 -7.57 -12.93 -12.97
C ILE A 158 -7.55 -14.26 -13.75
N PRO A 159 -7.59 -14.23 -15.09
CA PRO A 159 -7.77 -15.43 -15.91
C PRO A 159 -6.59 -16.41 -15.85
N HIS A 160 -5.46 -16.01 -15.27
CA HIS A 160 -4.23 -16.80 -15.19
C HIS A 160 -4.08 -17.59 -13.88
N LEU A 161 -4.99 -17.40 -12.93
CA LEU A 161 -4.99 -18.12 -11.66
C LEU A 161 -5.69 -19.49 -11.88
N TYR A 162 -4.90 -20.56 -11.92
CA TYR A 162 -5.35 -21.94 -12.14
C TYR A 162 -5.13 -22.82 -10.90
#